data_AF-A0A7W7FPL1-F1
#
_entry.id   AF-A0A7W7FPL1-F1
#
_cell.length_a   1.000
_cell.length_b   1.000
_cell.length_c   1.000
_cell.angle_alpha   90.00
_cell.angle_beta   90.00
_cell.angle_gamma   90.00
#
_symmetry.space_group_name_H-M   'P 1'
#
loop_
_entity.id
_entity.type
_entity.pdbx_description
1 polymer ?
#
loop_
_entity_poly.entity_id
_entity_poly.type
_entity_poly.pdbx_seq_one_letter_code
_entity_poly.pdbx_strand_id
1 'polypeptide(L)' 'MNLKKILIFAGVALVLFLLVTQPTQAADGVTGILGTLRGAAESIITFVRSLFN' A
#
# COMPACT_ATOMS: atom_id res chain seq x y z
N MET A 1 0.24 -5.61 32.74
CA MET A 1 0.06 -5.28 31.31
C MET A 1 1.07 -6.08 30.48
N ASN A 2 0.69 -6.57 29.30
CA ASN A 2 1.60 -7.34 28.44
C ASN A 2 2.40 -6.38 27.55
N LEU A 3 3.73 -6.32 27.71
CA LEU A 3 4.61 -5.42 26.96
C LEU A 3 4.45 -5.55 25.44
N LYS A 4 4.31 -6.79 24.94
CA LYS A 4 4.02 -7.05 23.52
C LYS A 4 2.77 -6.33 23.03
N LYS A 5 1.70 -6.31 23.82
CA LYS A 5 0.45 -5.62 23.45
C LYS A 5 0.65 -4.11 23.44
N ILE A 6 1.36 -3.55 24.42
CA ILE A 6 1.68 -2.12 24.47
C ILE A 6 2.47 -1.70 23.23
N LEU A 7 3.50 -2.46 22.86
CA LEU A 7 4.31 -2.18 21.68
C LEU A 7 3.50 -2.26 20.38
N ILE A 8 2.61 -3.26 20.26
CA ILE A 8 1.70 -3.37 19.11
C ILE A 8 0.77 -2.16 19.06
N PHE A 9 0.13 -1.81 20.18
CA PHE A 9 -0.77 -0.64 20.22
C PHE A 9 -0.04 0.67 19.95
N ALA A 10 1.18 0.84 20.47
CA ALA A 10 2.00 2.02 20.19
C ALA A 10 2.38 2.11 18.71
N GLY A 11 2.79 0.99 18.09
CA GLY A 11 3.09 0.94 16.66
C GLY A 11 1.86 1.26 15.80
N VAL A 12 0.71 0.66 16.10
CA VAL A 12 -0.56 0.93 15.40
C VAL A 12 -0.97 2.40 15.58
N ALA A 13 -0.88 2.94 16.80
CA ALA A 13 -1.20 4.33 17.07
C ALA A 13 -0.29 5.30 16.30
N LEU A 14 1.00 4.97 16.15
CA LEU A 14 1.95 5.78 15.41
C LEU A 14 1.66 5.78 13.90
N VAL A 15 1.28 4.62 13.34
CA VAL A 15 0.81 4.50 11.96
C VAL A 15 -0.48 5.31 11.73
N LEU A 16 -1.45 5.20 12.64
CA LEU A 16 -2.70 5.97 12.57
C LEU A 16 -2.45 7.47 12.71
N PHE A 17 -1.56 7.89 13.62
CA PHE A 17 -1.15 9.28 13.79
C PHE A 17 -0.54 9.83 12.50
N LEU A 18 0.38 9.10 11.87
CA LEU A 18 0.96 9.50 10.58
C LEU A 18 -0.10 9.58 9.48
N LEU A 19 -1.00 8.61 9.39
CA LEU A 19 -2.10 8.61 8.42
C LEU A 19 -3.03 9.81 8.59
N VAL A 20 -3.34 10.20 9.83
CA VAL A 20 -4.22 11.35 10.13
C VAL A 20 -3.50 12.69 9.94
N THR A 21 -2.24 12.79 10.35
CA THR A 21 -1.47 14.05 10.29
C THR A 21 -0.90 14.35 8.92
N GLN A 22 -0.58 13.31 8.13
CA GLN A 22 0.01 13.43 6.79
C GLN A 22 -0.75 12.55 5.78
N PRO A 23 -2.04 12.85 5.53
CA PRO A 23 -2.92 12.00 4.72
C PRO A 23 -2.47 11.90 3.26
N THR A 24 -1.85 12.94 2.72
CA THR A 24 -1.33 12.95 1.34
C THR A 24 -0.19 11.97 1.15
N GLN A 25 0.83 12.00 2.02
CA GLN A 25 1.97 11.05 1.94
C GLN A 25 1.53 9.61 2.17
N ALA A 26 0.55 9.38 3.05
CA ALA A 26 -0.01 8.06 3.27
C ALA A 26 -0.85 7.57 2.08
N ALA A 27 -1.60 8.49 1.43
CA ALA A 27 -2.31 8.20 0.19
C ALA A 27 -1.33 7.87 -0.95
N ASP A 28 -0.21 8.57 -1.06
CA ASP A 28 0.82 8.31 -2.07
C ASP A 28 1.42 6.90 -1.90
N GLY A 29 1.61 6.42 -0.67
CA GLY A 29 2.08 5.06 -0.40
C GLY A 29 1.10 3.98 -0.88
N VAL A 30 -0.18 4.10 -0.56
CA VAL A 30 -1.22 3.13 -1.00
C VAL A 30 -1.47 3.25 -2.51
N THR A 31 -1.52 4.48 -3.02
CA THR A 31 -1.75 4.76 -4.45
C THR A 31 -0.57 4.31 -5.29
N GLY A 32 0.66 4.38 -4.77
CA GLY A 32 1.85 3.80 -5.39
C GLY A 32 1.77 2.28 -5.52
N ILE A 33 1.33 1.57 -4.48
CA ILE A 33 1.13 0.11 -4.52
C ILE A 33 0.05 -0.25 -5.56
N LEU A 34 -1.10 0.43 -5.52
CA LEU A 34 -2.19 0.22 -6.47
C LEU A 34 -1.78 0.56 -7.91
N GLY A 35 -0.99 1.62 -8.10
CA GLY A 35 -0.42 1.99 -9.40
C GLY A 35 0.54 0.92 -9.93
N THR A 36 1.37 0.35 -9.06
CA THR A 36 2.30 -0.73 -9.42
C THR A 36 1.54 -2.00 -9.84
N LEU A 37 0.50 -2.37 -9.08
CA LEU A 37 -0.40 -3.49 -9.40
C LEU A 37 -1.11 -3.28 -10.74
N ARG A 38 -1.58 -2.06 -10.99
CA ARG A 38 -2.21 -1.69 -12.27
C ARG A 38 -1.23 -1.80 -13.43
N GLY A 39 -0.01 -1.28 -13.29
CA GLY A 39 1.02 -1.38 -14.32
C GLY A 39 1.42 -2.83 -14.62
N ALA A 40 1.48 -3.67 -13.58
CA ALA A 40 1.69 -5.10 -13.76
C ALA A 40 0.53 -5.77 -14.53
N ALA A 41 -0.72 -5.42 -14.20
CA ALA A 41 -1.89 -5.92 -14.91
C ALA A 41 -1.93 -5.50 -16.38
N GLU A 42 -1.62 -4.23 -16.68
CA GLU A 42 -1.53 -3.72 -18.06
C GLU A 42 -0.43 -4.44 -18.86
N SER A 43 0.70 -4.76 -18.22
CA SER A 43 1.80 -5.53 -18.84
C SER A 43 1.38 -6.97 -19.18
N ILE A 44 0.64 -7.64 -18.29
CA ILE A 44 0.10 -8.98 -18.54
C ILE A 44 -0.91 -8.95 -19.68
N ILE A 45 -1.83 -7.98 -19.68
CA ILE A 45 -2.82 -7.82 -20.75
C ILE A 45 -2.12 -7.61 -22.09
N THR A 46 -1.09 -6.77 -22.12
CA THR A 46 -0.30 -6.48 -23.33
C THR A 46 0.42 -7.73 -23.84
N PHE A 47 1.04 -8.50 -22.95
CA PHE A 47 1.68 -9.77 -23.27
C PHE A 47 0.69 -10.76 -23.88
N VAL A 48 -0.45 -10.97 -23.21
CA VAL A 48 -1.51 -11.88 -23.71
C VAL A 48 -1.99 -11.43 -25.10
N ARG A 49 -2.26 -10.14 -25.30
CA ARG A 49 -2.64 -9.62 -26.63
C ARG A 49 -1.56 -9.88 -27.68
N SER A 50 -0.28 -9.75 -27.33
CA SER A 50 0.83 -10.03 -28.27
C SER A 50 0.96 -11.49 -28.68
N LEU A 51 0.42 -12.43 -27.90
CA LEU A 51 0.44 -13.86 -28.23
C LEU A 51 -0.73 -14.30 -29.12
N PHE A 52 -1.84 -13.56 -29.10
CA PHE A 52 -3.07 -13.90 -29.81
C PHE A 52 -3.30 -13.04 -31.07
N ASN A 53 -2.27 -12.31 -31.50
CA ASN A 53 -2.28 -11.41 -32.65
C ASN A 53 -1.13 -11.80 -33.58
#